data_AF-A0A530R4W5-F1
#
_entry.id   AF-A0A530R4W5-F1
#
_cell.length_a   1.000
_cell.length_b   1.000
_cell.length_c   1.000
_cell.angle_alpha   90.00
_cell.angle_beta   90.00
_cell.angle_gamma   90.00
#
_symmetry.space_group_name_H-M   'P 1'
#
loop_
_entity.id
_entity.type
_entity.pdbx_description
1 polymer ?
#
loop_
_entity_poly.entity_id
_entity_poly.type
_entity_poly.pdbx_seq_one_letter_code
_entity_poly.pdbx_strand_id
1 'polypeptide(L)'
;MRIERRFTKQGQSAYAEIEFRKALSEIKNPDGSVVFRLDNIDVPAQFSQVAADILAQKYFRKAGVPARLKKVEENDVPSFLWRSVADEAELAKLPESERYGSEIDARQVFDR
;
A
#
# COMPACT_ATOMS: atom_id res chain seq x y z
N MET A 1 -9.46 5.18 28.95
CA MET A 1 -8.57 4.03 28.64
C MET A 1 -7.20 4.57 28.28
N ARG A 2 -6.11 4.10 28.90
CA ARG A 2 -4.72 4.52 28.57
C ARG A 2 -4.00 3.32 27.97
N ILE A 3 -3.60 3.42 26.70
CA ILE A 3 -2.84 2.38 26.00
C ILE A 3 -1.40 2.88 25.88
N GLU A 4 -0.46 2.13 26.43
CA GLU A 4 0.97 2.45 26.31
C GLU A 4 1.47 2.09 24.91
N ARG A 5 2.23 3.01 24.31
CA ARG A 5 2.85 2.77 23.01
C ARG A 5 4.21 2.09 23.23
N ARG A 6 4.46 1.01 22.50
CA ARG A 6 5.73 0.25 22.56
C ARG A 6 6.59 0.46 21.30
N PHE A 7 5.93 0.55 20.14
CA PHE A 7 6.59 0.62 18.82
C PHE A 7 6.23 1.88 18.02
N THR A 8 5.47 2.81 18.62
CA THR A 8 5.06 4.05 17.95
C THR A 8 5.19 5.24 18.88
N LYS A 9 5.37 6.42 18.29
CA LYS A 9 5.41 7.69 19.02
C LYS A 9 4.10 8.45 18.82
N GLN A 10 3.72 9.25 19.81
CA GLN A 10 2.55 10.12 19.70
C GLN A 10 2.80 11.17 18.61
N GLY A 11 1.78 11.46 17.80
CA GLY A 11 1.88 12.44 16.71
C GLY A 11 2.68 11.99 15.48
N GLN A 12 3.16 10.74 15.46
CA GLN A 12 3.89 10.17 14.32
C GLN A 12 3.07 9.08 13.63
N SER A 13 3.34 8.89 12.34
CA SER A 13 2.79 7.77 11.57
C SER A 13 3.18 6.43 12.20
N ALA A 14 2.31 5.43 12.09
CA ALA A 14 2.62 4.05 12.49
C ALA A 14 3.83 3.47 11.73
N TYR A 15 4.14 4.04 10.55
CA TYR A 15 5.25 3.62 9.70
C TYR A 15 6.53 4.46 9.90
N ALA A 16 6.53 5.45 10.79
CA ALA A 16 7.60 6.46 10.88
C ALA A 16 8.99 5.90 11.20
N GLU A 17 9.07 4.79 11.94
CA GLU A 17 10.34 4.12 12.31
C GLU A 17 10.62 2.88 11.44
N ILE A 18 9.79 2.62 10.43
CA ILE A 18 9.98 1.51 9.50
C ILE A 18 10.67 2.05 8.25
N GLU A 19 11.88 1.57 7.99
CA GLU A 19 12.57 1.84 6.74
C GLU A 19 11.92 1.07 5.59
N PHE A 20 11.75 1.73 4.45
CA PHE A 20 11.26 1.12 3.21
C PHE A 20 12.34 1.19 2.14
N ARG A 21 12.43 0.13 1.33
CA ARG A 21 13.32 0.06 0.18
C ARG A 21 12.53 -0.24 -1.09
N LYS A 22 13.11 0.16 -2.22
CA LYS A 22 12.64 -0.28 -3.53
C LYS A 22 12.96 -1.76 -3.76
N ALA A 23 12.02 -2.47 -4.37
CA ALA A 23 12.19 -3.84 -4.81
C ALA A 23 11.57 -4.05 -6.20
N LEU A 24 11.98 -5.13 -6.83
CA LEU A 24 11.41 -5.66 -8.07
C LEU A 24 10.86 -7.05 -7.75
N SER A 25 9.61 -7.31 -8.12
CA SER A 25 9.06 -8.67 -8.14
C SER A 25 8.93 -9.14 -9.58
N GLU A 26 9.53 -10.28 -9.90
CA GLU A 26 9.57 -10.81 -11.25
C GLU A 26 9.49 -12.33 -11.25
N ILE A 27 8.63 -12.88 -12.10
CA ILE A 27 8.53 -14.31 -12.38
C ILE A 27 8.94 -14.52 -13.83
N LYS A 28 9.91 -15.42 -14.07
CA LYS A 28 10.36 -15.82 -15.40
C LYS A 28 10.10 -17.30 -15.66
N ASN A 29 9.87 -17.63 -16.91
CA ASN A 29 9.95 -18.99 -17.41
C ASN A 29 11.41 -19.47 -17.50
N PRO A 30 11.65 -20.79 -17.64
CA PRO A 30 13.00 -21.33 -17.84
C PRO A 30 13.72 -20.78 -19.08
N ASP A 31 12.96 -20.36 -20.10
CA ASP A 31 13.49 -19.73 -21.32
C ASP A 31 13.85 -18.23 -21.14
N GLY A 32 13.62 -17.68 -19.94
CA GLY A 32 13.90 -16.29 -19.58
C GLY A 32 12.76 -15.30 -19.88
N SER A 33 11.67 -15.74 -20.51
CA SER A 33 10.51 -14.87 -20.76
C SER A 33 9.80 -14.48 -19.45
N VAL A 34 9.30 -13.23 -19.39
CA VAL A 34 8.69 -12.66 -18.18
C VAL A 34 7.21 -13.02 -18.13
N VAL A 35 6.80 -13.69 -17.04
CA VAL A 35 5.39 -14.04 -16.75
C VAL A 35 4.70 -12.95 -15.94
N PHE A 36 5.45 -12.37 -15.01
CA PHE A 36 4.98 -11.27 -14.16
C PHE A 36 6.16 -10.37 -13.85
N ARG A 37 5.93 -9.06 -13.88
CA ARG A 37 6.91 -8.07 -13.44
C ARG A 37 6.18 -6.90 -12.80
N LEU A 38 6.61 -6.54 -11.60
CA LEU A 38 6.21 -5.32 -10.93
C LEU A 38 7.45 -4.68 -10.29
N ASP A 39 7.79 -3.49 -10.80
CA ASP A 39 9.03 -2.79 -10.48
C ASP A 39 8.78 -1.61 -9.55
N ASN A 40 9.84 -1.12 -8.91
CA ASN A 40 9.85 0.05 -8.04
C ASN A 40 8.83 0.02 -6.89
N ILE A 41 8.55 -1.17 -6.36
CA ILE A 41 7.63 -1.31 -5.23
C ILE A 41 8.29 -0.93 -3.91
N ASP A 42 7.55 -0.23 -3.05
CA ASP A 42 8.01 0.11 -1.70
C ASP A 42 7.62 -1.00 -0.72
N VAL A 43 8.63 -1.65 -0.14
CA VAL A 43 8.46 -2.72 0.85
C VAL A 43 9.33 -2.43 2.08
N PRO A 44 8.95 -2.92 3.28
CA PRO A 44 9.79 -2.78 4.46
C PRO A 44 11.20 -3.32 4.18
N ALA A 45 12.24 -2.59 4.58
CA ALA A 45 13.63 -2.92 4.28
C ALA A 45 14.02 -4.32 4.78
N GLN A 46 13.45 -4.74 5.91
CA GLN A 46 13.64 -6.06 6.51
C GLN A 46 13.02 -7.23 5.73
N PHE A 47 12.15 -6.98 4.75
CA PHE A 47 11.56 -8.05 3.95
C PHE A 47 12.62 -8.68 3.05
N SER A 48 12.73 -10.01 3.14
CA SER A 48 13.48 -10.79 2.15
C SER A 48 12.85 -10.61 0.76
N GLN A 49 13.59 -10.97 -0.29
CA GLN A 49 13.05 -10.94 -1.65
C GLN A 49 11.78 -11.80 -1.77
N VAL A 50 11.78 -12.99 -1.17
CA VAL A 50 10.61 -13.88 -1.12
C VAL A 50 9.40 -13.21 -0.45
N ALA A 51 9.60 -12.46 0.63
CA ALA A 51 8.52 -11.74 1.29
C ALA A 51 7.96 -10.59 0.41
N ALA A 52 8.85 -9.86 -0.27
CA ALA A 52 8.45 -8.83 -1.25
C ALA A 52 7.67 -9.44 -2.43
N ASP A 53 8.11 -10.60 -2.92
CA ASP A 53 7.44 -11.33 -4.00
C ASP A 53 6.05 -11.83 -3.58
N ILE A 54 5.92 -12.40 -2.39
CA ILE A 54 4.61 -12.84 -1.86
C ILE A 54 3.66 -11.65 -1.74
N LEU A 55 4.15 -10.51 -1.23
CA LEU A 55 3.35 -9.28 -1.12
C LEU A 55 2.84 -8.83 -2.50
N ALA A 56 3.75 -8.69 -3.47
CA ALA A 56 3.43 -8.21 -4.81
C ALA A 56 2.51 -9.18 -5.59
N GLN A 57 2.67 -10.48 -5.40
CA GLN A 57 1.96 -11.49 -6.20
C GLN A 57 0.61 -11.89 -5.61
N LYS A 58 0.48 -11.90 -4.27
CA LYS A 58 -0.74 -12.37 -3.60
C LYS A 58 -1.62 -11.25 -3.04
N TYR A 59 -1.02 -10.15 -2.58
CA TYR A 59 -1.76 -9.13 -1.81
C TYR A 59 -1.98 -7.83 -2.57
N PHE A 60 -1.06 -7.47 -3.47
CA PHE A 60 -1.23 -6.29 -4.32
C PHE A 60 -2.39 -6.48 -5.29
N ARG A 61 -3.35 -5.57 -5.23
CA ARG A 61 -4.40 -5.44 -6.25
C ARG A 61 -3.76 -4.92 -7.54
N LYS A 62 -4.01 -5.62 -8.65
CA LYS A 62 -3.46 -5.28 -9.97
C LYS A 62 -4.17 -4.12 -10.67
N ALA A 63 -5.41 -3.82 -10.29
CA ALA A 63 -6.22 -2.76 -10.89
C ALA A 63 -7.33 -2.32 -9.91
N GLY A 64 -7.97 -1.19 -10.23
CA GLY A 64 -9.14 -0.70 -9.48
C GLY A 64 -8.81 -0.03 -8.16
N VAL A 65 -7.53 0.22 -7.86
CA VAL A 65 -7.11 0.92 -6.65
C VAL A 65 -7.17 2.42 -6.94
N PRO A 66 -7.99 3.20 -6.24
CA PRO A 66 -8.09 4.64 -6.48
C PRO A 66 -6.80 5.35 -6.07
N ALA A 67 -6.34 6.28 -6.91
CA ALA A 67 -5.12 7.07 -6.64
C ALA A 67 -5.30 8.10 -5.51
N ARG A 68 -6.55 8.39 -5.13
CA ARG A 68 -6.92 9.32 -4.05
C ARG A 68 -8.02 8.70 -3.20
N LEU A 69 -7.78 8.68 -1.89
CA LEU A 69 -8.67 8.12 -0.88
C LEU A 69 -9.02 9.20 0.14
N LYS A 70 -10.22 9.11 0.70
CA LYS A 70 -10.66 9.89 1.87
C LYS A 70 -11.18 8.96 2.95
N LYS A 71 -10.99 9.35 4.21
CA LYS A 71 -11.55 8.62 5.34
C LYS A 71 -13.06 8.89 5.46
N VAL A 72 -13.81 7.87 5.85
CA VAL A 72 -15.23 7.99 6.18
C VAL A 72 -15.35 8.21 7.67
N GLU A 73 -16.04 9.27 8.09
CA GLU A 73 -16.31 9.53 9.50
C GLU A 73 -17.25 8.45 10.05
N GLU A 74 -16.75 7.72 11.05
CA GLU A 74 -17.47 6.64 11.74
C GLU A 74 -17.48 6.99 13.23
N ASN A 75 -18.58 7.59 13.72
CA ASN A 75 -18.66 8.17 15.07
C ASN A 75 -18.38 7.17 16.20
N ASP A 76 -18.67 5.89 15.98
CA ASP A 76 -18.44 4.81 16.95
C ASP A 76 -17.03 4.21 16.84
N VAL A 77 -16.21 4.69 15.90
CA VAL A 77 -14.86 4.20 15.62
C VAL A 77 -13.86 5.34 15.86
N PRO A 78 -12.76 5.11 16.58
CA PRO A 78 -11.71 6.12 16.70
C PRO A 78 -11.18 6.54 15.32
N SER A 79 -10.96 7.84 15.10
CA SER A 79 -10.65 8.40 13.77
C SER A 79 -9.40 7.85 13.09
N PHE A 80 -8.48 7.26 13.85
CA PHE A 80 -7.32 6.58 13.30
C PHE A 80 -7.64 5.21 12.65
N LEU A 81 -8.79 4.60 12.97
CA LEU A 81 -9.29 3.33 12.41
C LEU A 81 -10.37 3.51 11.35
N TRP A 82 -10.78 4.74 11.04
CA TRP A 82 -11.78 4.99 10.00
C TRP A 82 -11.36 4.39 8.66
N ARG A 83 -12.30 3.71 8.02
CA ARG A 83 -12.09 3.14 6.69
C ARG A 83 -11.90 4.22 5.64
N SER A 84 -11.21 3.85 4.56
CA SER A 84 -11.00 4.73 3.40
C SER A 84 -11.94 4.38 2.25
N VAL A 85 -12.35 5.39 1.47
CA VAL A 85 -13.10 5.23 0.22
C VAL A 85 -12.49 6.12 -0.87
N ALA A 86 -12.80 5.82 -2.13
CA ALA A 86 -12.37 6.65 -3.26
C ALA A 86 -12.83 8.11 -3.06
N ASP A 87 -11.91 9.05 -3.25
CA ASP A 87 -12.26 10.46 -3.25
C ASP A 87 -12.60 10.92 -4.67
N GLU A 88 -13.86 10.73 -5.08
CA GLU A 88 -14.32 11.02 -6.45
C GLU A 88 -14.04 12.46 -6.89
N ALA A 89 -14.07 13.43 -5.98
CA ALA A 89 -13.80 14.84 -6.29
C ALA A 89 -12.32 15.07 -6.61
N GLU A 90 -11.41 14.45 -5.86
CA GLU A 90 -9.96 14.53 -6.14
C GLU A 90 -9.56 13.67 -7.33
N LEU A 91 -10.19 12.50 -7.51
CA LEU A 91 -9.99 11.64 -8.67
C LEU A 91 -10.41 12.34 -9.96
N ALA A 92 -11.51 13.11 -9.96
CA ALA A 92 -11.96 13.84 -11.13
C ALA A 92 -10.93 14.86 -11.65
N LYS A 93 -10.02 15.34 -10.79
CA LYS A 93 -8.93 16.27 -11.16
C LYS A 93 -7.77 15.58 -11.87
N LEU A 94 -7.68 14.25 -11.79
CA LEU A 94 -6.66 13.47 -12.48
C LEU A 94 -7.13 13.05 -13.88
N PRO A 95 -6.21 12.86 -14.84
CA PRO A 95 -6.49 12.18 -16.09
C PRO A 95 -7.17 10.83 -15.85
N GLU A 96 -8.12 10.44 -16.70
CA GLU A 96 -8.91 9.21 -16.50
C GLU A 96 -8.03 7.96 -16.31
N SER A 97 -6.93 7.88 -17.07
CA SER A 97 -5.93 6.80 -16.99
C SER A 97 -5.15 6.73 -15.67
N GLU A 98 -5.18 7.78 -14.86
CA GLU A 98 -4.44 7.88 -13.59
C GLU A 98 -5.35 7.77 -12.36
N ARG A 99 -6.68 7.70 -12.55
CA ARG A 99 -7.63 7.65 -11.43
C ARG A 99 -7.56 6.33 -10.68
N TYR A 100 -7.30 5.24 -11.40
CA TYR A 100 -7.24 3.90 -10.86
C TYR A 100 -5.99 3.18 -11.36
N GLY A 101 -5.33 2.44 -10.49
CA GLY A 101 -4.11 1.70 -10.82
C GLY A 101 -3.95 0.43 -9.99
N SER A 102 -2.71 -0.05 -9.94
CA SER A 102 -2.27 -1.14 -9.07
C SER A 102 -1.72 -0.62 -7.74
N GLU A 103 -1.67 -1.48 -6.74
CA GLU A 103 -0.85 -1.25 -5.53
C GLU A 103 0.64 -1.40 -5.88
N ILE A 104 1.47 -0.46 -5.43
CA ILE A 104 2.93 -0.46 -5.59
C ILE A 104 3.67 -0.18 -4.27
N ASP A 105 2.94 0.02 -3.18
CA ASP A 105 3.47 0.34 -1.86
C ASP A 105 2.78 -0.54 -0.82
N ALA A 106 3.57 -1.22 0.01
CA ALA A 106 3.05 -2.09 1.07
C ALA A 106 2.06 -1.38 2.00
N ARG A 107 2.25 -0.07 2.23
CA ARG A 107 1.37 0.75 3.07
C ARG A 107 -0.06 0.82 2.51
N GLN A 108 -0.23 0.79 1.19
CA GLN A 108 -1.55 0.77 0.56
C GLN A 108 -2.34 -0.51 0.93
N VAL A 109 -1.65 -1.63 1.14
CA VAL A 109 -2.29 -2.88 1.57
C VAL A 109 -2.75 -2.81 3.02
N PHE A 110 -1.98 -2.13 3.87
CA PHE A 110 -2.26 -2.01 5.30
C PHE A 110 -3.32 -0.95 5.64
N ASP A 111 -3.44 0.08 4.80
CA ASP A 111 -4.33 1.24 5.02
C ASP A 111 -5.64 1.21 4.21
N ARG A 112 -5.86 0.16 3.38
CA ARG A 112 -7.08 0.01 2.58
C ARG A 112 -8.31 -0.40 3.40
#